data_AF-A0A7J9L227-F1
#
_entry.id   AF-A0A7J9L227-F1
#
_cell.length_a   1.000
_cell.length_b   1.000
_cell.length_c   1.000
_cell.angle_alpha   90.00
_cell.angle_beta   90.00
_cell.angle_gamma   90.00
#
_symmetry.space_group_name_H-M   'P 1'
#
loop_
_entity.id
_entity.type
_entity.pdbx_description
1 polymer ?
#
loop_
_entity_poly.entity_id
_entity_poly.type
_entity_poly.pdbx_seq_one_letter_code
_entity_poly.pdbx_strand_id
1 'polypeptide(L)' 'MYRRKVFFNYEKRLRLRSPLETVFEYFASFQTSKGELFMRPVDLMGAMVLVFPPFESHLVRDGYLTRERKVKNNI' A
#
# COMPACT_ATOMS: atom_id res chain seq x y z
N MET A 1 11.43 -12.14 -6.97
CA MET A 1 10.68 -12.77 -5.86
C MET A 1 10.96 -12.11 -4.50
N TYR A 2 12.19 -11.66 -4.21
CA TYR A 2 12.58 -11.07 -2.89
C TYR A 2 12.02 -9.66 -2.59
N ARG A 3 12.04 -8.72 -3.56
CA ARG A 3 11.57 -7.32 -3.35
C ARG A 3 10.12 -7.22 -2.84
N ARG A 4 9.23 -8.14 -3.24
CA ARG A 4 7.80 -8.15 -2.89
C ARG A 4 7.55 -8.37 -1.39
N LYS A 5 8.28 -9.32 -0.78
CA LYS A 5 8.16 -9.63 0.66
C LYS A 5 8.67 -8.47 1.53
N VAL A 6 9.63 -7.69 1.02
CA VAL A 6 10.14 -6.49 1.67
C VAL A 6 9.09 -5.37 1.68
N PHE A 7 8.36 -5.16 0.58
CA PHE A 7 7.30 -4.14 0.50
C PHE A 7 6.17 -4.38 1.50
N PHE A 8 5.63 -5.60 1.59
CA PHE A 8 4.54 -5.86 2.55
C PHE A 8 4.99 -5.70 4.01
N ASN A 9 6.21 -6.13 4.34
CA ASN A 9 6.77 -5.91 5.67
C ASN A 9 7.01 -4.43 5.96
N TYR A 10 7.43 -3.66 4.95
CA TYR A 10 7.59 -2.21 5.06
C TYR A 10 6.24 -1.53 5.31
N GLU A 11 5.22 -1.78 4.48
CA GLU A 11 3.91 -1.18 4.64
C GLU A 11 3.22 -1.60 5.94
N LYS A 12 3.41 -2.85 6.38
CA LYS A 12 2.93 -3.30 7.69
C LYS A 12 3.55 -2.48 8.82
N ARG A 13 4.86 -2.23 8.77
CA ARG A 13 5.54 -1.37 9.75
C ARG A 13 5.07 0.07 9.65
N LEU A 14 4.91 0.60 8.43
CA LEU A 14 4.41 1.95 8.18
C LEU A 14 3.05 2.16 8.87
N ARG A 15 2.09 1.27 8.66
CA ARG A 15 0.75 1.36 9.28
C ARG A 15 0.78 1.26 10.81
N LEU A 16 1.67 0.43 11.37
CA LEU A 16 1.71 0.18 12.82
C LEU A 16 2.55 1.19 13.61
N ARG A 17 3.49 1.88 12.94
CA ARG A 17 4.53 2.67 13.62
C ARG A 17 4.61 4.12 13.17
N SER A 18 4.03 4.46 12.03
CA SER A 18 4.03 5.84 11.54
C SER A 18 2.72 6.54 11.90
N PRO A 19 2.75 7.88 12.04
CA PRO A 19 1.54 8.65 12.21
C PRO A 19 0.69 8.62 10.93
N LEU A 20 -0.60 8.97 11.06
CA LEU A 20 -1.57 8.80 9.99
C LEU A 20 -1.24 9.64 8.76
N GLU A 21 -0.58 10.79 8.93
CA GLU A 21 -0.13 11.68 7.87
C GLU A 21 0.89 10.99 6.96
N THR A 22 1.88 10.30 7.53
CA THR A 22 2.89 9.55 6.74
C THR A 22 2.26 8.36 6.03
N VAL A 23 1.29 7.70 6.66
CA VAL A 23 0.52 6.63 6.01
C VAL A 23 -0.30 7.20 4.85
N PHE A 24 -0.93 8.36 5.06
CA PHE A 24 -1.71 9.05 4.06
C PHE A 24 -0.87 9.38 2.82
N GLU A 25 0.26 10.05 3.01
CA GLU A 25 1.16 10.46 1.94
C GLU A 25 1.67 9.28 1.11
N TYR A 26 1.98 8.15 1.77
CA TYR A 26 2.47 6.95 1.09
C TYR A 26 1.38 6.29 0.22
N PHE A 27 0.17 6.16 0.74
CA PHE A 27 -0.91 5.43 0.06
C PHE A 27 -1.68 6.29 -0.95
N ALA A 28 -1.78 7.60 -0.72
CA ALA A 28 -2.49 8.48 -1.62
C ALA A 28 -1.92 8.40 -3.06
N SER A 29 -2.82 8.38 -4.03
CA SER A 29 -2.46 8.15 -5.42
C SER A 29 -3.12 9.11 -6.40
N PHE A 30 -3.81 10.13 -5.88
CA PHE A 30 -4.36 11.22 -6.66
C PHE A 30 -3.83 12.55 -6.12
N GLN A 31 -3.33 13.39 -7.03
CA GLN A 31 -2.89 14.75 -6.71
C GLN A 31 -3.59 15.70 -7.67
N THR A 32 -4.12 16.81 -7.16
CA THR A 32 -4.73 17.85 -8.01
C THR A 32 -3.65 18.64 -8.72
N SER A 33 -4.03 19.38 -9.77
CA SER A 33 -3.13 20.32 -10.44
C SER A 33 -2.60 21.43 -9.52
N LYS A 34 -3.27 21.64 -8.38
CA LYS A 34 -2.88 22.58 -7.32
C LYS A 34 -1.93 21.96 -6.29
N GLY A 35 -1.61 20.67 -6.40
CA GLY A 35 -0.67 19.97 -5.52
C GLY A 35 -1.31 19.30 -4.31
N GLU A 36 -2.63 19.41 -4.12
CA GLU A 36 -3.33 18.78 -3.01
C GLU A 36 -3.40 17.27 -3.21
N LEU A 37 -3.07 16.52 -2.17
CA LEU A 37 -3.01 15.06 -2.21
C LEU A 37 -4.31 14.47 -1.67
N PHE A 38 -4.82 13.43 -2.35
CA PHE A 38 -6.04 12.73 -1.97
C PHE A 38 -5.88 11.22 -2.09
N MET A 39 -6.60 10.52 -1.21
CA MET A 39 -6.80 9.09 -1.31
C MET A 39 -8.04 8.78 -2.14
N ARG A 40 -7.88 7.91 -3.13
CA ARG A 40 -9.03 7.23 -3.74
C ARG A 40 -9.56 6.18 -2.77
N PRO A 41 -10.82 5.73 -2.90
CA PRO A 41 -11.36 4.67 -2.06
C PRO A 41 -10.47 3.40 -2.00
N VAL A 42 -9.81 3.05 -3.12
CA VAL A 42 -8.87 1.92 -3.18
C VAL A 42 -7.59 2.16 -2.37
N ASP A 43 -7.12 3.41 -2.27
CA ASP A 43 -5.94 3.78 -1.46
C ASP A 43 -6.26 3.70 0.02
N LEU A 44 -7.47 4.15 0.40
CA LEU A 44 -7.97 4.04 1.76
C LEU A 44 -8.08 2.57 2.19
N MET A 45 -8.58 1.70 1.31
CA MET A 45 -8.59 0.25 1.56
C MET A 45 -7.16 -0.28 1.74
N GLY A 46 -6.18 0.19 0.96
CA GLY A 46 -4.77 -0.16 1.14
C GLY A 46 -4.14 0.36 2.44
N ALA A 47 -4.58 1.53 2.92
CA ALA A 47 -4.09 2.16 4.13
C ALA A 47 -4.71 1.57 5.41
N MET A 48 -6.02 1.26 5.39
CA MET A 48 -6.79 0.81 6.56
C MET A 48 -6.92 -0.71 6.67
N VAL A 49 -7.10 -1.43 5.56
CA VAL A 49 -7.31 -2.88 5.64
C VAL A 49 -6.01 -3.50 6.09
N LEU A 50 -6.01 -3.94 7.34
CA LEU A 50 -5.02 -4.83 7.89
C LEU A 50 -5.04 -6.10 7.04
N VAL A 51 -4.14 -6.15 6.06
CA VAL A 51 -3.91 -7.34 5.24
C VAL A 51 -3.14 -8.38 6.08
N PHE A 52 -3.56 -8.58 7.33
CA PHE A 52 -3.18 -9.77 8.04
C PHE A 52 -3.71 -10.95 7.23
N PRO A 53 -2.92 -12.03 7.12
CA PRO A 53 -3.54 -13.29 6.78
C PRO A 53 -4.75 -13.52 7.71
N PRO A 54 -5.83 -14.15 7.25
CA PRO A 54 -6.84 -14.66 8.18
C PRO A 54 -6.13 -15.41 9.32
N PHE A 55 -6.66 -15.29 10.54
CA PHE A 55 -6.06 -15.89 11.74
C PHE A 55 -5.71 -17.37 11.44
N GLU A 56 -4.45 -17.76 11.70
CA GLU A 56 -3.83 -19.07 11.38
C GLU A 56 -3.39 -19.34 9.93
N SER A 57 -3.48 -18.38 9.00
CA SER A 57 -2.93 -18.58 7.65
C SER A 57 -1.41 -18.32 7.61
N HIS A 58 -0.63 -19.34 7.26
CA HIS A 58 0.81 -19.24 7.00
C HIS A 58 1.15 -18.66 5.61
N LEU A 59 0.13 -18.28 4.83
CA LEU A 59 0.31 -17.71 3.50
C LEU A 59 0.76 -16.26 3.62
N VAL A 60 2.00 -16.01 3.21
CA VAL A 60 2.44 -14.66 2.87
C VAL A 60 1.68 -14.29 1.60
N ARG A 61 0.80 -13.27 1.69
CA ARG A 61 -0.08 -12.82 0.61
C ARG A 61 0.63 -12.88 -0.75
N ASP A 62 0.05 -13.62 -1.70
CA ASP A 62 0.50 -13.66 -3.09
C ASP A 62 -0.44 -12.79 -3.97
N GLY A 63 0.10 -12.19 -5.02
CA GLY A 63 -0.59 -11.21 -5.87
C GLY A 63 -0.06 -9.77 -5.75
N TYR A 64 -0.71 -8.85 -6.48
CA TYR A 64 -0.36 -7.43 -6.56
C TYR A 64 -1.63 -6.58 -6.46
N LEU A 65 -1.54 -5.40 -5.83
CA LEU A 65 -2.57 -4.38 -6.03
C LEU A 65 -2.46 -3.82 -7.46
N THR A 66 -3.58 -3.41 -8.07
CA THR A 66 -3.60 -2.86 -9.44
C THR A 66 -2.57 -1.74 -9.66
N ARG A 67 -2.23 -0.98 -8.60
CA ARG A 67 -1.20 0.06 -8.59
C ARG A 67 0.21 -0.49 -8.86
N GLU A 68 0.55 -1.68 -8.37
CA GLU A 68 1.87 -2.30 -8.53
C GLU A 68 2.12 -2.83 -9.96
N ARG A 69 1.07 -3.01 -10.77
CA ARG A 69 1.20 -3.37 -12.20
C ARG A 69 1.68 -2.19 -13.06
N LYS A 70 1.29 -0.95 -12.73
CA LYS A 70 1.56 0.22 -13.59
C LYS A 70 3.03 0.63 -13.66
N VAL A 71 3.85 0.21 -12.71
CA VAL A 71 5.30 0.51 -12.68
C VAL A 71 6.05 -0.21 -13.81
N LYS A 72 5.45 -1.20 -14.48
CA LYS A 72 6.13 -2.02 -15.51
C LYS A 72 5.88 -1.66 -16.98
N ASN A 73 5.02 -0.69 -17.29
CA ASN A 73 4.64 -0.43 -18.69
C ASN A 73 5.19 0.87 -19.30
N ASN A 74 6.15 1.54 -18.65
CA ASN A 74 6.84 2.72 -19.18
C ASN A 74 8.37 2.64 -18.98
N ILE A 75 8.98 1.54 -19.44
CA ILE A 75 10.43 1.45 -19.69
C ILE A 75 10.62 0.85 -21.07
#